data_AF-R1GBF7-F1
#
_entry.id   AF-R1GBF7-F1
#
_cell.length_a   1.000
_cell.length_b   1.000
_cell.length_c   1.000
_cell.angle_alpha   90.00
_cell.angle_beta   90.00
_cell.angle_gamma   90.00
#
_symmetry.space_group_name_H-M   'P 1'
#
loop_
_entity.id
_entity.type
_entity.pdbx_description
1 polymer ?
#
loop_
_entity_poly.entity_id
_entity_poly.type
_entity_poly.pdbx_seq_one_letter_code
_entity_poly.pdbx_strand_id
1 'polypeptide(L)'
;MAERVRRPDPHVSVERDVLVRYLDAWTATVLRSQRGGTYVECGDFAADAFRVFGEFADRLAGHHLTAVVVGRPAPDGAPEGLAVRTAAGLGDVEVSGPMLAHLSGAWPSSLLRGKAHEVLLAAEPGTDDRERLRAAGLGCVVAVDLVAETGQARTLVFATADSRHLATFKNELWAVDEFAGIRYRDPRDAEGALVDISLTPQLLPLRRALLAELDRRGTGTVAELQRFTLLETIYRTEDAIGALTAAVAAGQIAREPGKGRLGSRTVLSVS
;
A
#
# COMPACT_ATOMS: atom_id res chain seq x y z
N MET A 1 -38.83 15.63 -7.68
CA MET A 1 -37.72 15.50 -6.70
C MET A 1 -36.74 14.52 -7.29
N ALA A 2 -35.62 15.01 -7.83
CA ALA A 2 -34.59 14.14 -8.39
C ALA A 2 -33.94 13.36 -7.25
N GLU A 3 -34.04 12.04 -7.31
CA GLU A 3 -33.31 11.10 -6.48
C GLU A 3 -31.82 11.40 -6.70
N ARG A 4 -31.18 12.09 -5.74
CA ARG A 4 -29.73 12.22 -5.72
C ARG A 4 -29.20 10.81 -5.58
N VAL A 5 -28.78 10.22 -6.70
CA VAL A 5 -27.94 9.02 -6.73
C VAL A 5 -26.86 9.26 -5.68
N ARG A 6 -26.89 8.49 -4.58
CA ARG A 6 -25.87 8.61 -3.53
C ARG A 6 -24.55 8.30 -4.19
N ARG A 7 -23.71 9.32 -4.36
CA ARG A 7 -22.33 9.12 -4.79
C ARG A 7 -21.70 8.15 -3.77
N PRO A 8 -21.02 7.09 -4.22
CA PRO A 8 -20.31 6.18 -3.33
C PRO A 8 -19.42 6.98 -2.37
N ASP A 9 -19.25 6.50 -1.13
CA ASP A 9 -18.31 7.10 -0.18
C ASP A 9 -16.93 7.20 -0.85
N PRO A 10 -16.36 8.41 -1.01
CA PRO A 10 -15.14 8.60 -1.77
C PRO A 10 -13.95 7.83 -1.18
N HIS A 11 -13.95 7.58 0.14
CA HIS A 11 -12.91 6.73 0.76
C HIS A 11 -13.01 5.28 0.29
N VAL A 12 -14.24 4.74 0.23
CA VAL A 12 -14.51 3.37 -0.24
C VAL A 12 -14.15 3.23 -1.72
N SER A 13 -14.36 4.28 -2.53
CA SER A 13 -13.94 4.29 -3.93
C SER A 13 -12.42 4.21 -4.08
N VAL A 14 -11.66 5.03 -3.34
CA VAL A 14 -10.19 4.99 -3.41
C VAL A 14 -9.63 3.68 -2.84
N GLU A 15 -10.17 3.18 -1.72
CA GLU A 15 -9.80 1.87 -1.15
C GLU A 15 -9.98 0.74 -2.17
N ARG A 16 -11.15 0.71 -2.84
CA ARG A 16 -11.46 -0.24 -3.90
C ARG A 16 -10.46 -0.15 -5.06
N ASP A 17 -10.17 1.05 -5.55
CA ASP A 17 -9.29 1.25 -6.71
C ASP A 17 -7.84 0.84 -6.37
N VAL A 18 -7.35 1.16 -5.17
CA VAL A 18 -6.04 0.68 -4.68
C VAL A 18 -6.03 -0.85 -4.60
N LEU A 19 -7.06 -1.46 -3.99
CA LEU A 19 -7.17 -2.92 -3.85
C LEU A 19 -7.19 -3.61 -5.22
N VAL A 20 -8.01 -3.15 -6.15
CA VAL A 20 -8.14 -3.72 -7.50
C VAL A 20 -6.81 -3.68 -8.24
N ARG A 21 -6.12 -2.54 -8.23
CA ARG A 21 -4.80 -2.40 -8.86
C ARG A 21 -3.76 -3.31 -8.23
N TYR A 22 -3.74 -3.36 -6.90
CA TYR A 22 -2.81 -4.23 -6.19
C TYR A 22 -3.11 -5.71 -6.43
N LEU A 23 -4.39 -6.10 -6.51
CA LEU A 23 -4.80 -7.46 -6.84
C LEU A 23 -4.36 -7.88 -8.23
N ASP A 24 -4.39 -7.00 -9.23
CA ASP A 24 -3.87 -7.30 -10.57
C ASP A 24 -2.37 -7.68 -10.51
N ALA A 25 -1.56 -6.81 -9.89
CA ALA A 25 -0.12 -7.04 -9.72
C ALA A 25 0.20 -8.30 -8.87
N TRP A 26 -0.56 -8.50 -7.79
CA TRP A 26 -0.41 -9.66 -6.90
C TRP A 26 -0.79 -10.96 -7.60
N THR A 27 -1.92 -10.97 -8.33
CA THR A 27 -2.44 -12.16 -9.03
C THR A 27 -1.46 -12.62 -10.10
N ALA A 28 -0.93 -11.69 -10.90
CA ALA A 28 0.09 -11.99 -11.90
C ALA A 28 1.35 -12.66 -11.29
N THR A 29 1.68 -12.32 -10.05
CA THR A 29 2.81 -12.90 -9.31
C THR A 29 2.46 -14.25 -8.71
N VAL A 30 1.31 -14.36 -8.05
CA VAL A 30 0.92 -15.56 -7.30
C VAL A 30 0.60 -16.74 -8.21
N LEU A 31 0.07 -16.49 -9.42
CA LEU A 31 -0.17 -17.53 -10.40
C LEU A 31 1.12 -18.12 -10.99
N ARG A 32 2.29 -17.52 -10.74
CA ARG A 32 3.59 -18.13 -11.06
C ARG A 32 4.11 -19.03 -9.93
N SER A 33 3.50 -18.98 -8.75
CA SER A 33 3.88 -19.77 -7.59
C SER A 33 3.42 -21.22 -7.72
N GLN A 34 4.33 -22.15 -7.44
CA GLN A 34 4.00 -23.59 -7.34
C GLN A 34 3.14 -23.91 -6.10
N ARG A 35 3.04 -23.00 -5.13
CA ARG A 35 2.27 -23.19 -3.89
C ARG A 35 0.84 -22.65 -3.97
N GLY A 36 0.45 -22.08 -5.11
CA GLY A 36 -0.81 -21.35 -5.21
C GLY A 36 -0.80 -20.06 -4.40
N GLY A 37 -1.99 -19.48 -4.22
CA GLY A 37 -2.23 -18.24 -3.49
C GLY A 37 -3.57 -18.25 -2.75
N THR A 38 -3.66 -17.49 -1.67
CA THR A 38 -4.92 -17.30 -0.94
C THR A 38 -5.22 -15.82 -0.80
N TYR A 39 -6.34 -15.39 -1.38
CA TYR A 39 -6.93 -14.09 -1.12
C TYR A 39 -7.97 -14.22 0.00
N VAL A 40 -7.89 -13.39 1.02
CA VAL A 40 -8.87 -13.35 2.11
C VAL A 40 -9.59 -12.02 2.08
N GLU A 41 -10.91 -12.05 1.94
CA GLU A 41 -11.76 -10.87 1.95
C GLU A 41 -12.56 -10.82 3.25
N CYS A 42 -12.31 -9.80 4.06
CA CYS A 42 -13.05 -9.46 5.27
C CYS A 42 -13.62 -8.03 5.18
N GLY A 43 -14.35 -7.78 4.09
CA GLY A 43 -14.95 -6.51 3.73
C GLY A 43 -15.96 -6.69 2.61
N ASP A 44 -16.24 -5.64 1.85
CA ASP A 44 -17.31 -5.60 0.85
C ASP A 44 -16.82 -5.84 -0.60
N PHE A 45 -15.53 -6.14 -0.83
CA PHE A 45 -14.92 -6.15 -2.17
C PHE A 45 -14.71 -7.53 -2.82
N ALA A 46 -15.32 -8.60 -2.30
CA ALA A 46 -15.20 -9.94 -2.87
C ALA A 46 -15.56 -9.98 -4.38
N ALA A 47 -16.64 -9.31 -4.78
CA ALA A 47 -17.08 -9.29 -6.18
C ALA A 47 -16.11 -8.52 -7.09
N ASP A 48 -15.44 -7.49 -6.54
CA ASP A 48 -14.41 -6.76 -7.27
C ASP A 48 -13.15 -7.59 -7.45
N ALA A 49 -12.73 -8.30 -6.40
CA ALA A 49 -11.61 -9.24 -6.48
C ALA A 49 -11.88 -10.35 -7.50
N PHE A 50 -13.10 -10.91 -7.52
CA PHE A 50 -13.47 -11.95 -8.50
C PHE A 50 -13.38 -11.45 -9.94
N ARG A 51 -13.76 -10.19 -10.19
CA ARG A 51 -13.61 -9.58 -11.51
C ARG A 51 -12.15 -9.51 -11.93
N VAL A 52 -11.26 -9.08 -11.04
CA VAL A 52 -9.80 -9.05 -11.31
C VAL A 52 -9.28 -10.46 -11.59
N PHE A 53 -9.63 -11.45 -10.76
CA PHE A 53 -9.20 -12.83 -10.99
C PHE A 53 -9.72 -13.40 -12.32
N GLY A 54 -10.90 -12.97 -12.76
CA GLY A 54 -11.48 -13.35 -14.06
C GLY A 54 -10.65 -12.88 -15.26
N GLU A 55 -9.88 -11.80 -15.13
CA GLU A 55 -8.94 -11.35 -16.17
C GLU A 55 -7.78 -12.33 -16.38
N PHE A 56 -7.56 -13.24 -15.42
CA PHE A 56 -6.55 -14.30 -15.45
C PHE A 56 -7.15 -15.71 -15.61
N ALA A 57 -8.41 -15.84 -16.04
CA ALA A 57 -9.11 -17.13 -16.09
C ALA A 57 -8.36 -18.20 -16.90
N ASP A 58 -7.65 -17.83 -17.97
CA ASP A 58 -6.81 -18.72 -18.79
C ASP A 58 -5.68 -19.37 -17.97
N ARG A 59 -5.20 -18.70 -16.92
CA ARG A 59 -4.13 -19.17 -16.03
C ARG A 59 -4.66 -19.86 -14.78
N LEU A 60 -5.92 -19.66 -14.39
CA LEU A 60 -6.49 -20.31 -13.21
C LEU A 60 -6.61 -21.84 -13.39
N ALA A 61 -6.86 -22.31 -14.61
CA ALA A 61 -7.10 -23.73 -14.91
C ALA A 61 -5.94 -24.71 -14.57
N GLY A 62 -4.77 -24.21 -14.15
CA GLY A 62 -3.63 -25.01 -13.70
C GLY A 62 -2.95 -24.52 -12.41
N HIS A 63 -3.52 -23.51 -11.74
CA HIS A 63 -2.91 -22.88 -10.58
C HIS A 63 -3.92 -22.74 -9.43
N HIS A 64 -3.48 -23.03 -8.21
CA HIS A 64 -4.34 -23.02 -7.04
C HIS A 64 -4.50 -21.61 -6.47
N LEU A 65 -5.40 -20.80 -7.02
CA LEU A 65 -5.87 -19.58 -6.35
C LEU A 65 -7.15 -19.88 -5.57
N THR A 66 -7.15 -19.54 -4.28
CA THR A 66 -8.33 -19.64 -3.41
C THR A 66 -8.73 -18.27 -2.92
N ALA A 67 -10.02 -17.94 -3.01
CA ALA A 67 -10.61 -16.80 -2.34
C ALA A 67 -11.40 -17.28 -1.11
N VAL A 68 -11.14 -16.67 0.04
CA VAL A 68 -11.85 -16.93 1.29
C VAL A 68 -12.62 -15.69 1.69
N VAL A 69 -13.95 -15.78 1.69
CA VAL A 69 -14.84 -14.70 2.10
C VAL A 69 -15.25 -14.90 3.55
N VAL A 70 -15.00 -13.91 4.40
CA VAL A 70 -15.12 -14.05 5.86
C VAL A 70 -16.35 -13.31 6.40
N GLY A 71 -17.12 -13.98 7.25
CA GLY A 71 -18.26 -13.40 7.98
C GLY A 71 -19.50 -13.12 7.13
N ARG A 72 -19.51 -13.56 5.86
CA ARG A 72 -20.58 -13.29 4.89
C ARG A 72 -20.63 -14.37 3.81
N PRO A 73 -21.76 -14.54 3.10
CA PRO A 73 -21.80 -15.39 1.92
C PRO A 73 -20.88 -14.84 0.83
N ALA A 74 -20.27 -15.75 0.06
CA ALA A 74 -19.54 -15.35 -1.14
C ALA A 74 -20.54 -14.79 -2.18
N PRO A 75 -20.20 -13.70 -2.89
CA PRO A 75 -21.03 -13.20 -3.98
C PRO A 75 -21.00 -14.17 -5.16
N ASP A 76 -22.03 -14.10 -6.00
CA ASP A 76 -22.02 -14.79 -7.29
C ASP A 76 -20.94 -14.21 -8.23
N GLY A 77 -20.68 -14.92 -9.33
CA GLY A 77 -19.77 -14.43 -10.38
C GLY A 77 -18.29 -14.76 -10.15
N ALA A 78 -18.00 -15.76 -9.32
CA ALA A 78 -16.66 -16.32 -9.25
C ALA A 78 -16.24 -16.87 -10.63
N PRO A 79 -15.05 -16.51 -11.16
CA PRO A 79 -14.58 -17.01 -12.43
C PRO A 79 -14.27 -18.51 -12.38
N GLU A 80 -14.37 -19.17 -13.53
CA GLU A 80 -14.00 -20.59 -13.64
C GLU A 80 -12.53 -20.80 -13.22
N GLY A 81 -12.27 -21.87 -12.47
CA GLY A 81 -10.95 -22.19 -11.94
C GLY A 81 -10.59 -21.52 -10.61
N LEU A 82 -11.36 -20.53 -10.13
CA LEU A 82 -11.18 -19.96 -8.78
C LEU A 82 -11.86 -20.84 -7.72
N ALA A 83 -11.08 -21.32 -6.74
CA ALA A 83 -11.67 -21.97 -5.56
C ALA A 83 -12.22 -20.90 -4.61
N VAL A 84 -13.52 -20.95 -4.30
CA VAL A 84 -14.17 -20.02 -3.36
C VAL A 84 -14.60 -20.76 -2.11
N ARG A 85 -14.25 -20.21 -0.95
CA ARG A 85 -14.64 -20.72 0.36
C ARG A 85 -15.20 -19.60 1.21
N THR A 86 -16.06 -19.95 2.15
CA THR A 86 -16.52 -19.04 3.20
C THR A 86 -15.97 -19.47 4.56
N ALA A 87 -15.75 -18.50 5.43
CA ALA A 87 -15.35 -18.72 6.82
C ALA A 87 -16.22 -17.86 7.75
N ALA A 88 -16.52 -18.34 8.95
CA ALA A 88 -17.35 -17.60 9.91
C ALA A 88 -16.58 -16.41 10.50
N GLY A 89 -15.30 -16.61 10.82
CA GLY A 89 -14.39 -15.54 11.23
C GLY A 89 -12.97 -15.73 10.71
N LEU A 90 -12.13 -14.69 10.90
CA LEU A 90 -10.73 -14.73 10.48
C LEU A 90 -9.95 -15.86 11.16
N GLY A 91 -10.28 -16.19 12.42
CA GLY A 91 -9.62 -17.28 13.16
C GLY A 91 -9.78 -18.66 12.52
N ASP A 92 -10.77 -18.85 11.65
CA ASP A 92 -11.07 -20.13 10.99
C ASP A 92 -10.34 -20.28 9.64
N VAL A 93 -9.57 -19.27 9.22
CA VAL A 93 -8.92 -19.24 7.91
C VAL A 93 -7.52 -19.84 8.01
N GLU A 94 -7.34 -21.01 7.40
CA GLU A 94 -6.03 -21.66 7.25
C GLU A 94 -5.39 -21.30 5.90
N VAL A 95 -4.10 -20.91 5.94
CA VAL A 95 -3.36 -20.52 4.74
C VAL A 95 -2.01 -21.24 4.66
N SER A 96 -1.78 -21.96 3.56
CA SER A 96 -0.60 -22.82 3.35
C SER A 96 0.48 -22.19 2.46
N GLY A 97 0.14 -21.14 1.71
CA GLY A 97 1.01 -20.46 0.73
C GLY A 97 0.95 -18.92 0.85
N PRO A 98 1.43 -18.20 -0.18
CA PRO A 98 1.28 -16.75 -0.31
C PRO A 98 -0.15 -16.27 -0.02
N MET A 99 -0.25 -15.20 0.75
CA MET A 99 -1.53 -14.69 1.22
C MET A 99 -1.60 -13.18 1.07
N LEU A 100 -2.71 -12.71 0.52
CA LEU A 100 -3.15 -11.32 0.65
C LEU A 100 -4.49 -11.30 1.39
N ALA A 101 -4.55 -10.58 2.51
CA ALA A 101 -5.78 -10.34 3.24
C ALA A 101 -6.21 -8.88 3.07
N HIS A 102 -7.42 -8.67 2.58
CA HIS A 102 -8.12 -7.39 2.62
C HIS A 102 -9.06 -7.36 3.82
N LEU A 103 -8.88 -6.37 4.68
CA LEU A 103 -9.62 -6.20 5.93
C LEU A 103 -10.27 -4.82 5.92
N SER A 104 -11.60 -4.76 6.03
CA SER A 104 -12.30 -3.47 6.09
C SER A 104 -13.07 -3.36 7.40
N GLY A 105 -12.88 -2.25 8.12
CA GLY A 105 -13.56 -1.97 9.39
C GLY A 105 -12.66 -2.04 10.62
N ALA A 106 -13.17 -2.56 11.73
CA ALA A 106 -12.45 -2.58 12.99
C ALA A 106 -11.19 -3.46 12.90
N TRP A 107 -10.07 -2.97 13.43
CA TRP A 107 -8.82 -3.71 13.46
C TRP A 107 -9.03 -5.06 14.20
N PRO A 108 -8.73 -6.21 13.58
CA PRO A 108 -8.98 -7.51 14.21
C PRO A 108 -8.05 -7.75 15.40
N SER A 109 -8.52 -8.36 16.49
CA SER A 109 -7.69 -8.62 17.69
C SER A 109 -6.41 -9.42 17.38
N SER A 110 -6.46 -10.31 16.39
CA SER A 110 -5.32 -11.05 15.85
C SER A 110 -5.28 -10.99 14.33
N LEU A 111 -4.08 -10.85 13.76
CA LEU A 111 -3.86 -10.98 12.32
C LEU A 111 -3.73 -12.45 11.93
N LEU A 112 -4.19 -12.77 10.72
CA LEU A 112 -3.96 -14.07 10.10
C LEU A 112 -2.45 -14.35 10.04
N ARG A 113 -2.07 -15.57 10.41
CA ARG A 113 -0.68 -16.04 10.31
C ARG A 113 -0.61 -17.03 9.15
N GLY A 114 0.09 -16.66 8.07
CA GLY A 114 0.28 -17.50 6.87
C GLY A 114 1.74 -17.83 6.57
N LYS A 115 2.14 -17.93 5.30
CA LYS A 115 3.54 -17.75 4.83
C LYS A 115 3.51 -16.74 3.67
N ALA A 116 4.44 -15.78 3.60
CA ALA A 116 4.39 -14.62 2.67
C ALA A 116 3.10 -13.79 2.83
N HIS A 117 3.09 -12.98 3.91
CA HIS A 117 1.90 -12.31 4.42
C HIS A 117 1.82 -10.89 3.89
N GLU A 118 0.72 -10.58 3.23
CA GLU A 118 0.34 -9.22 2.90
C GLU A 118 -1.02 -8.93 3.50
N VAL A 119 -1.14 -7.77 4.14
CA VAL A 119 -2.39 -7.29 4.73
C VAL A 119 -2.63 -5.89 4.22
N LEU A 120 -3.79 -5.67 3.62
CA LEU A 120 -4.34 -4.36 3.31
C LEU A 120 -5.53 -4.13 4.24
N LEU A 121 -5.51 -3.05 5.00
CA LEU A 121 -6.53 -2.73 6.00
C LEU A 121 -6.99 -1.27 5.86
N ALA A 122 -8.31 -1.05 5.89
CA ALA A 122 -8.89 0.27 6.15
C ALA A 122 -9.25 0.41 7.64
N ALA A 123 -8.78 1.48 8.27
CA ALA A 123 -8.94 1.76 9.70
C ALA A 123 -9.25 3.24 9.98
N GLU A 124 -9.65 3.53 11.22
CA GLU A 124 -9.79 4.90 11.71
C GLU A 124 -8.41 5.59 11.82
N PRO A 125 -8.32 6.90 11.54
CA PRO A 125 -7.07 7.62 11.54
C PRO A 125 -6.48 7.82 12.95
N GLY A 126 -5.15 7.94 13.00
CA GLY A 126 -4.41 8.31 14.21
C GLY A 126 -3.88 7.15 15.05
N THR A 127 -4.06 5.90 14.63
CA THR A 127 -3.44 4.73 15.29
C THR A 127 -2.17 4.32 14.54
N ASP A 128 -1.02 4.25 15.24
CA ASP A 128 0.21 3.68 14.69
C ASP A 128 0.34 2.20 15.09
N ASP A 129 -0.13 1.31 14.21
CA ASP A 129 -0.07 -0.13 14.42
C ASP A 129 1.26 -0.76 13.99
N ARG A 130 2.29 0.02 13.63
CA ARG A 130 3.57 -0.53 13.12
C ARG A 130 4.24 -1.49 14.09
N GLU A 131 4.25 -1.19 15.39
CA GLU A 131 4.86 -2.09 16.40
C GLU A 131 4.13 -3.43 16.47
N ARG A 132 2.80 -3.38 16.47
CA ARG A 132 1.94 -4.55 16.48
C ARG A 132 2.10 -5.39 15.20
N LEU A 133 2.15 -4.73 14.04
CA LEU A 133 2.40 -5.37 12.74
C LEU A 133 3.80 -6.02 12.70
N ARG A 134 4.83 -5.33 13.20
CA ARG A 134 6.18 -5.89 13.35
C ARG A 134 6.21 -7.11 14.24
N ALA A 135 5.49 -7.09 15.37
CA ALA A 135 5.36 -8.24 16.26
C ALA A 135 4.65 -9.43 15.57
N ALA A 136 3.82 -9.17 14.57
CA ALA A 136 3.21 -10.19 13.71
C ALA A 136 4.10 -10.65 12.54
N GLY A 137 5.33 -10.11 12.41
CA GLY A 137 6.26 -10.42 11.32
C GLY A 137 6.11 -9.54 10.08
N LEU A 138 5.26 -8.51 10.13
CA LEU A 138 4.99 -7.57 9.03
C LEU A 138 5.81 -6.29 9.22
N GLY A 139 7.11 -6.38 8.95
CA GLY A 139 8.07 -5.29 9.23
C GLY A 139 8.05 -4.14 8.21
N CYS A 140 7.54 -4.37 7.01
CA CYS A 140 7.43 -3.38 5.94
C CYS A 140 5.99 -2.84 5.93
N VAL A 141 5.81 -1.62 6.42
CA VAL A 141 4.48 -1.02 6.64
C VAL A 141 4.42 0.38 6.03
N VAL A 142 3.34 0.66 5.33
CA VAL A 142 2.92 2.03 4.97
C VAL A 142 1.51 2.26 5.49
N ALA A 143 1.29 3.44 6.05
CA ALA A 143 -0.03 3.95 6.40
C ALA A 143 -0.20 5.26 5.64
N VAL A 144 -1.36 5.44 5.00
CA VAL A 144 -1.71 6.65 4.27
C VAL A 144 -3.12 7.07 4.68
N ASP A 145 -3.27 8.33 5.05
CA ASP A 145 -4.58 8.90 5.31
C ASP A 145 -5.21 9.34 3.99
N LEU A 146 -6.38 8.79 3.69
CA LEU A 146 -7.29 9.24 2.65
C LEU A 146 -8.12 10.38 3.25
N VAL A 147 -7.87 11.62 2.85
CA VAL A 147 -8.51 12.82 3.41
C VAL A 147 -9.48 13.41 2.40
N ALA A 148 -10.77 13.44 2.76
CA ALA A 148 -11.80 14.08 1.96
C ALA A 148 -11.75 15.61 2.06
N GLU A 149 -12.37 16.30 1.10
CA GLU A 149 -12.55 17.77 1.13
C GLU A 149 -13.25 18.28 2.41
N THR A 150 -14.08 17.44 3.03
CA THR A 150 -14.74 17.74 4.30
C THR A 150 -13.79 17.72 5.51
N GLY A 151 -12.55 17.25 5.32
CA GLY A 151 -11.56 17.01 6.38
C GLY A 151 -11.72 15.64 7.07
N GLN A 152 -12.75 14.86 6.75
CA GLN A 152 -12.87 13.49 7.21
C GLN A 152 -11.72 12.66 6.62
N ALA A 153 -11.15 11.77 7.44
CA ALA A 153 -10.06 10.91 7.02
C ALA A 153 -10.34 9.44 7.34
N ARG A 154 -9.80 8.55 6.53
CA ARG A 154 -9.63 7.12 6.82
C ARG A 154 -8.20 6.71 6.53
N THR A 155 -7.62 5.83 7.32
CA THR A 155 -6.26 5.34 7.07
C THR A 155 -6.32 4.03 6.32
N LEU A 156 -5.59 3.95 5.21
CA LEU A 156 -5.27 2.71 4.52
C LEU A 156 -3.88 2.25 4.95
N VAL A 157 -3.78 1.02 5.44
CA VAL A 157 -2.53 0.41 5.92
C VAL A 157 -2.20 -0.80 5.06
N PHE A 158 -1.00 -0.81 4.49
CA PHE A 158 -0.44 -2.00 3.86
C PHE A 158 0.77 -2.49 4.65
N ALA A 159 0.79 -3.79 4.94
CA ALA A 159 1.81 -4.40 5.76
C ALA A 159 2.25 -5.75 5.16
N THR A 160 3.57 -5.95 5.11
CA THR A 160 4.18 -7.16 4.58
C THR A 160 5.54 -7.45 5.22
N ALA A 161 6.04 -8.67 5.05
CA ALA A 161 7.41 -9.02 5.40
C ALA A 161 8.42 -8.69 4.29
N ASP A 162 7.99 -8.48 3.03
CA ASP A 162 8.87 -8.27 1.87
C ASP A 162 8.84 -6.81 1.40
N SER A 163 9.98 -6.13 1.47
CA SER A 163 10.10 -4.73 1.02
C SER A 163 9.80 -4.54 -0.47
N ARG A 164 9.93 -5.58 -1.29
CA ARG A 164 9.56 -5.52 -2.72
C ARG A 164 8.05 -5.43 -2.89
N HIS A 165 7.28 -6.17 -2.09
CA HIS A 165 5.82 -6.10 -2.13
C HIS A 165 5.35 -4.73 -1.63
N LEU A 166 6.02 -4.15 -0.62
CA LEU A 166 5.78 -2.75 -0.22
C LEU A 166 6.06 -1.76 -1.35
N ALA A 167 7.14 -1.96 -2.11
CA ALA A 167 7.46 -1.10 -3.26
C ALA A 167 6.39 -1.22 -4.35
N THR A 168 5.95 -2.45 -4.69
CA THR A 168 4.84 -2.69 -5.61
C THR A 168 3.56 -2.01 -5.12
N PHE A 169 3.20 -2.18 -3.86
CA PHE A 169 2.00 -1.55 -3.29
C PHE A 169 2.05 -0.02 -3.43
N LYS A 170 3.18 0.61 -3.12
CA LYS A 170 3.32 2.06 -3.28
C LYS A 170 3.23 2.53 -4.73
N ASN A 171 3.70 1.72 -5.69
CA ASN A 171 3.50 2.03 -7.10
C ASN A 171 2.02 2.04 -7.44
N GLU A 172 1.27 1.01 -7.02
CA GLU A 172 -0.17 0.94 -7.26
C GLU A 172 -0.96 2.02 -6.51
N LEU A 173 -0.56 2.37 -5.29
CA LEU A 173 -1.14 3.46 -4.49
C LEU A 173 -1.10 4.80 -5.23
N TRP A 174 0.04 5.12 -5.86
CA TRP A 174 0.23 6.37 -6.61
C TRP A 174 -0.26 6.29 -8.07
N ALA A 175 -0.57 5.09 -8.56
CA ALA A 175 -1.13 4.86 -9.89
C ALA A 175 -2.66 4.91 -9.94
N VAL A 176 -3.33 5.03 -8.79
CA VAL A 176 -4.77 5.34 -8.73
C VAL A 176 -5.05 6.62 -9.51
N ASP A 177 -6.12 6.60 -10.30
CA ASP A 177 -6.53 7.78 -11.06
C ASP A 177 -6.90 8.91 -10.09
N GLU A 178 -6.58 10.15 -10.47
CA GLU A 178 -6.85 11.31 -9.63
C GLU A 178 -8.33 11.35 -9.23
N PHE A 179 -8.58 11.15 -7.93
CA PHE A 179 -9.93 11.06 -7.42
C PHE A 179 -10.40 12.44 -6.94
N ALA A 180 -11.34 13.04 -7.67
CA ALA A 180 -11.95 14.30 -7.28
C ALA A 180 -12.54 14.20 -5.86
N GLY A 181 -11.87 14.84 -4.90
CA GLY A 181 -12.32 14.98 -3.53
C GLY A 181 -11.56 14.18 -2.46
N ILE A 182 -10.55 13.38 -2.83
CA ILE A 182 -9.64 12.71 -1.86
C ILE A 182 -8.20 13.15 -2.13
N ARG A 183 -7.47 13.47 -1.05
CA ARG A 183 -6.02 13.66 -1.05
C ARG A 183 -5.36 12.67 -0.11
N TYR A 184 -4.11 12.32 -0.39
CA TYR A 184 -3.30 11.56 0.56
C TYR A 184 -2.69 12.50 1.61
N ARG A 185 -2.46 11.96 2.80
CA ARG A 185 -1.60 12.54 3.81
C ARG A 185 -0.73 11.43 4.39
N ASP A 186 0.55 11.71 4.55
CA ASP A 186 1.44 10.85 5.31
C ASP A 186 1.20 11.11 6.80
N PRO A 187 0.73 10.13 7.60
CA PRO A 187 0.51 10.32 9.02
C PRO A 187 1.79 10.69 9.80
N ARG A 188 2.97 10.49 9.19
CA ARG A 188 4.28 10.81 9.76
C ARG A 188 4.87 12.10 9.25
N ASP A 189 4.23 12.78 8.29
CA ASP A 189 4.62 14.14 7.94
C ASP A 189 4.20 15.09 9.07
N ALA A 190 5.19 15.70 9.72
CA ALA A 190 4.96 16.60 10.85
C ALA A 190 4.11 17.83 10.47
N GLU A 191 4.15 18.25 9.20
CA GLU A 191 3.30 19.34 8.69
C GLU A 191 1.91 18.86 8.23
N GLY A 192 1.67 17.54 8.19
CA GLY A 192 0.39 16.94 7.78
C GLY A 192 -0.05 17.36 6.38
N ALA A 193 0.90 17.54 5.45
CA ALA A 193 0.59 18.08 4.13
C ALA A 193 -0.34 17.14 3.35
N LEU A 194 -1.38 17.73 2.76
CA LEU A 194 -2.24 17.04 1.82
C LEU A 194 -1.60 17.04 0.44
N VAL A 195 -1.62 15.89 -0.22
CA VAL A 195 -1.03 15.68 -1.55
C VAL A 195 -2.07 15.07 -2.48
N ASP A 196 -2.19 15.61 -3.68
CA ASP A 196 -3.10 15.07 -4.69
C ASP A 196 -2.61 13.68 -5.15
N ILE A 197 -3.55 12.78 -5.44
CA ILE A 197 -3.25 11.43 -5.94
C ILE A 197 -2.76 11.57 -7.39
N SER A 198 -1.48 11.25 -7.63
CA SER A 198 -0.87 11.42 -8.94
C SER A 198 0.34 10.51 -9.12
N LEU A 199 0.55 10.05 -10.36
CA LEU A 199 1.78 9.37 -10.79
C LEU A 199 3.04 10.21 -10.60
N THR A 200 2.89 11.55 -10.54
CA THR A 200 3.98 12.51 -10.31
C THR A 200 3.67 13.34 -9.06
N PRO A 201 3.83 12.76 -7.85
CA PRO A 201 3.39 13.41 -6.63
C PRO A 201 4.23 14.64 -6.29
N GLN A 202 3.64 15.59 -5.55
CA GLN A 202 4.40 16.70 -5.01
C GLN A 202 5.47 16.22 -4.01
N LEU A 203 6.73 16.60 -4.26
CA LEU A 203 7.88 16.07 -3.51
C LEU A 203 8.34 16.95 -2.35
N LEU A 204 7.67 18.08 -2.09
CA LEU A 204 8.05 18.98 -1.00
C LEU A 204 7.97 18.29 0.39
N PRO A 205 6.90 17.56 0.74
CA PRO A 205 6.85 16.83 2.01
C PRO A 205 7.96 15.78 2.12
N LEU A 206 8.20 15.02 1.04
CA LEU A 206 9.30 14.05 1.00
C LEU A 206 10.66 14.72 1.20
N ARG A 207 10.91 15.87 0.56
CA ARG A 207 12.15 16.62 0.72
C ARG A 207 12.38 16.99 2.18
N ARG A 208 11.36 17.49 2.88
CA ARG A 208 11.48 17.82 4.32
C ARG A 208 11.81 16.58 5.16
N ALA A 209 11.11 15.47 4.91
CA ALA A 209 11.36 14.22 5.63
C ALA A 209 12.80 13.72 5.43
N LEU A 210 13.33 13.82 4.19
CA LEU A 210 14.71 13.44 3.87
C LEU A 210 15.75 14.36 4.51
N LEU A 211 15.50 15.66 4.57
CA LEU A 211 16.39 16.61 5.27
C LEU A 211 16.41 16.32 6.76
N ALA A 212 15.25 16.13 7.39
CA ALA A 212 15.16 15.77 8.80
C ALA A 212 15.88 14.44 9.11
N GLU A 213 15.79 13.46 8.20
CA GLU A 213 16.51 12.20 8.35
C GLU A 213 18.03 12.36 8.22
N LEU A 214 18.49 13.21 7.29
CA LEU A 214 19.91 13.55 7.17
C LEU A 214 20.42 14.31 8.39
N ASP A 215 19.69 15.30 8.89
CA ASP A 215 20.01 16.01 10.13
C ASP A 215 20.15 15.04 11.31
N ARG A 216 19.25 14.06 11.41
CA ARG A 216 19.28 13.05 12.48
C ARG A 216 20.48 12.09 12.38
N ARG A 217 20.92 11.75 11.16
CA ARG A 217 22.03 10.80 10.93
C ARG A 217 23.40 11.47 10.76
N GLY A 218 23.44 12.75 10.44
CA GLY A 218 24.62 13.50 9.99
C GLY A 218 24.92 13.30 8.50
N THR A 219 25.09 12.04 8.06
CA THR A 219 25.31 11.71 6.64
C THR A 219 24.47 10.51 6.20
N GLY A 220 24.25 10.38 4.88
CA GLY A 220 23.57 9.23 4.32
C GLY A 220 23.79 9.10 2.81
N THR A 221 23.87 7.86 2.33
CA THR A 221 23.91 7.57 0.90
C THR A 221 22.53 7.71 0.27
N VAL A 222 22.48 7.97 -1.03
CA VAL A 222 21.22 7.95 -1.79
C VAL A 222 20.47 6.63 -1.59
N ALA A 223 21.14 5.49 -1.57
CA ALA A 223 20.49 4.19 -1.33
C ALA A 223 19.84 4.08 0.06
N GLU A 224 20.49 4.61 1.10
CA GLU A 224 19.92 4.63 2.45
C GLU A 224 18.70 5.54 2.54
N LEU A 225 18.74 6.69 1.85
CA LEU A 225 17.62 7.62 1.78
C LEU A 225 16.47 7.07 0.94
N GLN A 226 16.74 6.35 -0.15
CA GLN A 226 15.70 5.62 -0.89
C GLN A 226 15.06 4.54 -0.02
N ARG A 227 15.85 3.82 0.78
CA ARG A 227 15.34 2.84 1.75
C ARG A 227 14.49 3.52 2.82
N PHE A 228 14.91 4.67 3.34
CA PHE A 228 14.11 5.48 4.27
C PHE A 228 12.78 5.86 3.61
N THR A 229 12.79 6.41 2.39
CA THR A 229 11.58 6.74 1.65
C THR A 229 10.64 5.54 1.52
N LEU A 230 11.18 4.37 1.18
CA LEU A 230 10.37 3.15 1.04
C LEU A 230 9.72 2.73 2.36
N LEU A 231 10.43 2.80 3.49
CA LEU A 231 9.97 2.21 4.76
C LEU A 231 9.23 3.22 5.66
N GLU A 232 9.56 4.50 5.55
CA GLU A 232 9.19 5.49 6.55
C GLU A 232 8.18 6.52 6.06
N THR A 233 7.97 6.66 4.74
CA THR A 233 7.02 7.63 4.16
C THR A 233 5.95 6.94 3.30
N ILE A 234 5.04 7.69 2.69
CA ILE A 234 4.10 7.18 1.66
C ILE A 234 4.69 7.12 0.23
N TYR A 235 5.88 7.68 0.01
CA TYR A 235 6.47 7.87 -1.33
C TYR A 235 7.26 6.66 -1.84
N ARG A 236 7.49 6.60 -3.16
CA ARG A 236 8.28 5.55 -3.81
C ARG A 236 9.78 5.83 -3.72
N THR A 237 10.60 4.80 -3.89
CA THR A 237 12.07 4.93 -3.90
C THR A 237 12.58 5.87 -4.99
N GLU A 238 11.92 5.91 -6.14
CA GLU A 238 12.23 6.78 -7.27
C GLU A 238 11.94 8.27 -6.98
N ASP A 239 10.90 8.57 -6.20
CA ASP A 239 10.53 9.94 -5.81
C ASP A 239 11.64 10.60 -5.00
N ALA A 240 12.42 9.81 -4.24
CA ALA A 240 13.54 10.31 -3.45
C ALA A 240 14.60 11.00 -4.32
N ILE A 241 14.88 10.49 -5.53
CA ILE A 241 15.89 11.09 -6.41
C ILE A 241 15.48 12.50 -6.83
N GLY A 242 14.19 12.71 -7.14
CA GLY A 242 13.65 14.03 -7.47
C GLY A 242 13.78 14.99 -6.28
N ALA A 243 13.37 14.56 -5.09
CA ALA A 243 13.44 15.36 -3.87
C ALA A 243 14.89 15.74 -3.49
N LEU A 244 15.83 14.79 -3.56
CA LEU A 244 17.24 15.01 -3.26
C LEU A 244 17.90 15.92 -4.30
N THR A 245 17.59 15.75 -5.59
CA THR A 245 18.10 16.63 -6.64
C THR A 245 17.66 18.07 -6.42
N ALA A 246 16.39 18.28 -6.06
CA ALA A 246 15.87 19.60 -5.72
C ALA A 246 16.55 20.20 -4.48
N ALA A 247 16.84 19.39 -3.45
CA ALA A 247 17.53 19.84 -2.24
C ALA A 247 18.99 20.24 -2.52
N VAL A 248 19.73 19.47 -3.35
CA VAL A 248 21.08 19.84 -3.80
C VAL A 248 21.04 21.17 -4.57
N ALA A 249 20.11 21.30 -5.52
CA ALA A 249 19.98 22.51 -6.33
C ALA A 249 19.64 23.75 -5.48
N ALA A 250 18.87 23.57 -4.40
CA ALA A 250 18.56 24.61 -3.44
C ALA A 250 19.69 24.89 -2.42
N GLY A 251 20.81 24.17 -2.48
CA GLY A 251 21.94 24.32 -1.55
C GLY A 251 21.69 23.78 -0.14
N GLN A 252 20.59 23.06 0.08
CA GLN A 252 20.20 22.54 1.40
C GLN A 252 21.01 21.31 1.83
N ILE A 253 21.56 20.59 0.85
CA ILE A 253 22.43 19.44 1.09
C ILE A 253 23.69 19.52 0.23
N ALA A 254 24.81 19.19 0.86
CA ALA A 254 26.06 18.92 0.17
C ALA A 254 26.10 17.47 -0.32
N ARG A 255 26.96 17.19 -1.30
CA ARG A 255 27.10 15.86 -1.88
C ARG A 255 28.55 15.50 -2.20
N GLU A 256 28.85 14.22 -2.08
CA GLU A 256 30.12 13.63 -2.49
C GLU A 256 29.88 12.42 -3.41
N PRO A 257 30.40 12.42 -4.65
CA PRO A 257 31.15 13.50 -5.31
C PRO A 257 30.30 14.76 -5.60
N GLY A 258 30.93 15.94 -5.59
CA GLY A 258 30.27 17.23 -5.79
C GLY A 258 29.60 17.45 -7.16
N LYS A 259 29.84 16.57 -8.13
CA LYS A 259 29.34 16.67 -9.52
C LYS A 259 28.82 15.32 -10.03
N GLY A 260 28.05 15.35 -11.12
CA GLY A 260 27.48 14.16 -11.77
C GLY A 260 26.05 13.82 -11.34
N ARG A 261 25.53 12.68 -11.79
CA ARG A 261 24.22 12.15 -11.34
C ARG A 261 24.31 11.65 -9.91
N LEU A 262 23.21 11.76 -9.16
CA LEU A 262 23.09 11.13 -7.84
C LEU A 262 22.97 9.61 -8.04
N GLY A 263 24.05 8.88 -7.74
CA GLY A 263 24.08 7.43 -7.76
C GLY A 263 23.81 6.86 -6.37
N SER A 264 23.52 5.56 -6.28
CA SER A 264 23.22 4.87 -5.02
C SER A 264 24.27 5.09 -3.92
N ARG A 265 25.55 5.27 -4.30
CA ARG A 265 26.68 5.48 -3.40
C ARG A 265 27.04 6.94 -3.14
N THR A 266 26.34 7.90 -3.78
CA THR A 266 26.56 9.32 -3.51
C THR A 266 26.21 9.61 -2.06
N VAL A 267 27.15 10.17 -1.31
CA VAL A 267 26.98 10.54 0.09
C VAL A 267 26.43 11.96 0.16
N LEU A 268 25.46 12.17 1.04
CA LEU A 268 24.76 13.43 1.24
C LEU A 268 24.85 13.82 2.72
N SER A 269 24.92 15.11 2.97
CA SER A 269 24.88 15.72 4.31
C SER A 269 24.13 17.05 4.23
N VAL A 270 23.50 17.47 5.32
CA VAL A 270 22.93 18.82 5.39
C VAL A 270 24.06 19.85 5.36
N SER A 271 23.83 20.96 4.65
CA SER A 271 24.78 22.07 4.51
C SER A 271 24.83 22.98 5.72
#